data_AF-A0A2J2HAQ0-F1
#
_entry.id   AF-A0A2J2HAQ0-F1
#
_cell.length_a   1.000
_cell.length_b   1.000
_cell.length_c   1.000
_cell.angle_alpha   90.00
_cell.angle_beta   90.00
_cell.angle_gamma   90.00
#
_symmetry.space_group_name_H-M   'P 1'
#
loop_
_entity.id
_entity.type
_entity.pdbx_description
1 polymer ?
#
loop_
_entity_poly.entity_id
_entity_poly.type
_entity_poly.pdbx_seq_one_letter_code
_entity_poly.pdbx_strand_id
1 'polypeptide(L)'
;MRLALGFYRFFLERGGFLVFLALAAFAWAKGLYVLSAAVLAGLAASWALSWRATTLKAVYCNIEGQRLTHISIRGSSISLRYGNSAFSVKGYGNALAAFECTSRKAPELIDAVYKFVEPKLLDADLRGACIYAYLVGPNKDMDLYICEGGVDIGLSLRGACPVIMAAPRILEDLGATIIKRTYSGAIFASAFFKRSEDAVRFITSLADFCKPGKACEGLTARECLALYRLLFS
;
A
#
# COMPACT_ATOMS: atom_id res chain seq x y z
N MET A 1 -3.99 9.01 10.43
CA MET A 1 -3.20 9.69 9.38
C MET A 1 -3.50 11.18 9.23
N ARG A 2 -4.77 11.62 9.09
CA ARG A 2 -5.11 13.05 8.90
C ARG A 2 -4.66 13.99 10.03
N LEU A 3 -4.71 13.54 11.30
CA LEU A 3 -4.20 14.30 12.45
C LEU A 3 -2.67 14.47 12.44
N ALA A 4 -1.93 13.43 12.03
CA ALA A 4 -0.47 13.49 11.94
C ALA A 4 0.01 14.39 10.79
N LEU A 5 -0.70 14.37 9.65
CA LEU A 5 -0.46 15.26 8.50
C LEU A 5 -0.84 16.72 8.79
N GLY A 6 -1.93 16.96 9.53
CA GLY A 6 -2.31 18.30 9.99
C GLY A 6 -1.32 18.87 11.01
N PHE A 7 -0.85 18.04 11.94
CA PHE A 7 0.19 18.39 12.91
C PHE A 7 1.53 18.70 12.21
N TYR A 8 1.91 17.90 11.21
CA TYR A 8 3.08 18.12 10.35
C TYR A 8 3.07 19.50 9.68
N ARG A 9 1.97 19.84 9.01
CA ARG A 9 1.79 21.12 8.31
C ARG A 9 1.85 22.32 9.26
N PHE A 10 1.24 22.18 10.43
CA PHE A 10 1.30 23.19 11.48
C PHE A 10 2.72 23.38 12.02
N PHE A 11 3.44 22.28 12.30
CA PHE A 11 4.73 22.31 12.98
C PHE A 11 5.88 22.83 12.10
N LEU A 12 5.95 22.41 10.83
CA LEU A 12 7.05 22.76 9.90
C LEU A 12 6.70 23.91 8.94
N GLU A 13 5.50 23.92 8.34
CA GLU A 13 5.15 24.93 7.33
C GLU A 13 4.58 26.22 7.94
N ARG A 14 3.98 26.16 9.13
CA ARG A 14 3.36 27.32 9.80
C ARG A 14 4.09 27.77 11.07
N GLY A 15 5.30 27.29 11.30
CA GLY A 15 6.13 27.73 12.44
C GLY A 15 5.63 27.27 13.81
N GLY A 16 4.84 26.19 13.89
CA GLY A 16 4.32 25.66 15.16
C GLY A 16 5.41 25.32 16.18
N PHE A 17 6.64 25.01 15.74
CA PHE A 17 7.80 24.83 16.63
C PHE A 17 8.13 26.08 17.47
N LEU A 18 7.81 27.28 16.97
CA LEU A 18 8.01 28.55 17.70
C LEU A 18 7.08 28.64 18.91
N VAL A 19 5.89 28.04 18.86
CA VAL A 19 4.95 28.01 20.00
C VAL A 19 5.54 27.19 21.15
N PHE A 20 6.14 26.04 20.85
CA PHE A 20 6.79 25.18 21.82
C PHE A 20 8.07 25.81 22.39
N LEU A 21 8.86 26.50 21.55
CA LEU A 21 10.02 27.28 22.01
C LEU A 21 9.61 28.45 22.92
N ALA A 22 8.55 29.18 22.57
CA ALA A 22 8.04 30.27 23.38
C ALA A 22 7.50 29.79 24.74
N LEU A 23 6.78 28.66 24.76
CA LEU A 23 6.31 28.03 25.99
C LEU A 23 7.47 27.53 26.87
N ALA A 24 8.49 26.92 26.27
CA ALA A 24 9.68 26.47 26.98
C ALA A 24 10.45 27.65 27.59
N ALA A 25 10.62 28.75 26.83
CA ALA A 25 11.28 29.97 27.29
C ALA A 25 10.48 30.66 28.41
N PHE A 26 9.15 30.71 28.29
CA PHE A 26 8.28 31.27 29.33
C PHE A 26 8.33 30.45 30.62
N ALA A 27 8.26 29.11 30.53
CA ALA A 27 8.39 28.23 31.68
C ALA A 27 9.76 28.38 32.36
N TRP A 28 10.83 28.51 31.57
CA TRP A 28 12.17 28.76 32.08
C TRP A 28 12.28 30.10 32.82
N ALA A 29 11.74 31.18 32.23
CA ALA A 29 11.73 32.52 32.84
C ALA A 29 10.93 32.58 34.15
N LYS A 30 9.98 31.65 34.35
CA LYS A 30 9.21 31.49 35.59
C LYS A 30 9.85 30.54 36.61
N GLY A 31 11.06 30.04 36.35
CA GLY A 31 11.76 29.09 37.22
C GLY A 31 11.19 27.67 37.19
N LEU A 32 10.31 27.35 36.24
CA LEU A 32 9.71 26.02 36.05
C LEU A 32 10.59 25.17 35.13
N TYR A 33 11.81 24.89 35.57
CA TYR A 33 12.84 24.23 34.75
C TYR A 33 12.43 22.82 34.28
N VAL A 34 11.74 22.05 35.12
CA VAL A 34 11.26 20.69 34.78
C VAL A 34 10.21 20.74 33.67
N LEU A 35 9.31 21.72 33.72
CA LEU A 35 8.30 21.93 32.68
C LEU A 35 8.94 22.37 31.36
N SER A 36 9.92 23.29 31.42
CA SER A 36 10.69 23.71 30.26
C SER A 36 11.44 22.54 29.60
N ALA A 37 12.11 21.71 30.41
CA ALA A 37 12.79 20.51 29.93
C ALA A 37 11.82 19.49 29.31
N ALA A 38 10.65 19.28 29.91
CA ALA A 38 9.62 18.40 29.36
C ALA A 38 9.06 18.90 28.02
N VAL A 39 8.84 20.21 27.88
CA VAL A 39 8.38 20.83 26.63
C VAL A 39 9.45 20.73 25.54
N LEU A 40 10.72 20.96 25.87
CA LEU A 40 11.85 20.80 24.93
C LEU A 40 12.07 19.33 24.54
N ALA A 41 11.92 18.39 25.47
CA ALA A 41 11.98 16.96 25.17
C ALA A 41 10.82 16.51 24.27
N GLY A 42 9.61 17.02 24.52
CA GLY A 42 8.45 16.81 23.65
C GLY A 42 8.66 17.39 22.25
N LEU A 43 9.26 18.59 22.14
CA LEU A 43 9.65 19.19 20.87
C LEU A 43 10.67 18.31 20.13
N ALA A 44 11.72 17.86 20.81
CA ALA A 44 12.78 17.03 20.25
C ALA A 44 12.27 15.67 19.78
N ALA A 45 11.42 15.01 20.58
CA ALA A 45 10.78 13.75 20.19
C ALA A 45 9.84 13.92 18.98
N SER A 46 9.03 14.97 18.96
CA SER A 46 8.12 15.27 17.85
C SER A 46 8.87 15.61 16.56
N TRP A 47 9.97 16.36 16.68
CA TRP A 47 10.86 16.67 15.56
C TRP A 47 11.57 15.40 15.07
N ALA A 48 12.11 14.57 15.95
CA ALA A 48 12.79 13.33 15.57
C ALA A 48 11.87 12.34 14.84
N LEU A 49 10.62 12.19 15.29
CA LEU A 49 9.59 11.38 14.63
C LEU A 49 9.26 11.93 13.23
N SER A 50 9.07 13.25 13.13
CA SER A 50 8.74 13.93 11.87
C SER A 50 9.91 13.87 10.89
N TRP A 51 11.13 14.19 11.35
CA TRP A 51 12.37 14.13 10.60
C TRP A 51 12.61 12.74 10.03
N ARG A 52 12.43 11.69 10.85
CA ARG A 52 12.58 10.30 10.43
C ARG A 52 11.55 9.94 9.35
N ALA A 53 10.30 10.38 9.46
CA ALA A 53 9.29 10.15 8.43
C ALA A 53 9.60 10.89 7.10
N THR A 54 10.05 12.14 7.16
CA THR A 54 10.39 12.94 5.96
C THR A 54 11.70 12.53 5.29
N THR A 55 12.73 12.19 6.07
CA THR A 55 14.01 11.73 5.51
C THR A 55 13.85 10.36 4.86
N LEU A 56 13.09 9.44 5.46
CA LEU A 56 12.81 8.14 4.82
C LEU A 56 12.12 8.31 3.47
N LYS A 57 11.10 9.17 3.36
CA LYS A 57 10.39 9.40 2.09
C LYS A 57 11.26 10.03 1.00
N ALA A 58 12.10 11.01 1.35
CA ALA A 58 13.01 11.64 0.40
C ALA A 58 14.20 10.73 0.00
N VAL A 59 14.76 9.99 0.96
CA VAL A 59 15.88 9.06 0.77
C VAL A 59 15.46 7.89 -0.13
N TYR A 60 14.27 7.32 0.07
CA TYR A 60 13.86 6.17 -0.75
C TYR A 60 13.54 6.53 -2.21
N CYS A 61 13.31 7.81 -2.50
CA CYS A 61 13.04 8.25 -3.87
C CYS A 61 14.25 8.35 -4.76
N ASN A 62 15.38 8.68 -4.17
CA ASN A 62 16.59 8.89 -4.92
C ASN A 62 17.77 8.71 -3.98
N ILE A 63 18.51 7.62 -4.18
CA ILE A 63 19.78 7.39 -3.51
C ILE A 63 20.86 7.64 -4.56
N GLU A 64 21.73 8.63 -4.29
CA GLU A 64 22.89 8.94 -5.14
C GLU A 64 22.55 9.27 -6.62
N GLY A 65 21.37 9.82 -6.90
CA GLY A 65 20.94 10.12 -8.27
C GLY A 65 20.25 8.95 -8.99
N GLN A 66 20.20 7.77 -8.36
CA GLN A 66 19.57 6.57 -8.89
C GLN A 66 18.12 6.42 -8.40
N ARG A 67 17.23 6.01 -9.32
CA ARG A 67 15.82 5.74 -9.01
C ARG A 67 15.66 4.32 -8.47
N LEU A 68 14.70 4.17 -7.57
CA LEU A 68 14.25 2.86 -7.10
C LEU A 68 13.67 2.06 -8.28
N THR A 69 14.24 0.91 -8.57
CA THR A 69 13.84 0.02 -9.67
C THR A 69 13.13 -1.24 -9.19
N HIS A 70 13.32 -1.62 -7.92
CA HIS A 70 12.74 -2.85 -7.39
C HIS A 70 12.50 -2.79 -5.89
N ILE A 71 11.40 -3.39 -5.43
CA ILE A 71 11.03 -3.54 -4.02
C ILE A 71 10.69 -5.02 -3.77
N SER A 72 11.43 -5.69 -2.90
CA SER A 72 11.14 -7.07 -2.46
C SER A 72 10.88 -7.07 -0.96
N ILE A 73 9.83 -7.72 -0.51
CA ILE A 73 9.52 -7.93 0.91
C ILE A 73 9.52 -9.43 1.18
N ARG A 74 10.21 -9.85 2.24
CA ARG A 74 10.16 -11.20 2.79
C ARG A 74 10.01 -11.12 4.30
N GLY A 75 8.81 -11.42 4.79
CA GLY A 75 8.44 -11.19 6.19
C GLY A 75 8.57 -9.72 6.56
N SER A 76 9.38 -9.40 7.58
CA SER A 76 9.63 -8.01 8.00
C SER A 76 10.80 -7.34 7.27
N SER A 77 11.53 -8.07 6.43
CA SER A 77 12.68 -7.57 5.68
C SER A 77 12.24 -7.01 4.33
N ILE A 78 12.74 -5.83 3.99
CA ILE A 78 12.45 -5.11 2.76
C ILE A 78 13.77 -4.84 2.06
N SER A 79 13.92 -5.32 0.83
CA SER A 79 15.05 -5.05 -0.04
C SER A 79 14.62 -4.08 -1.14
N LEU A 80 15.37 -2.99 -1.28
CA LEU A 80 15.16 -1.93 -2.25
C LEU A 80 16.35 -1.93 -3.20
N ARG A 81 16.09 -1.90 -4.51
CA ARG A 81 17.15 -1.86 -5.52
C ARG A 81 17.13 -0.54 -6.27
N TYR A 82 18.30 0.08 -6.38
CA TYR A 82 18.54 1.29 -7.14
C TYR A 82 19.57 0.94 -8.21
N GLY A 83 19.13 0.69 -9.44
CA GLY A 83 20.03 0.21 -10.51
C GLY A 83 20.76 -1.09 -10.11
N ASN A 84 22.08 -1.01 -9.89
CA ASN A 84 22.91 -2.14 -9.46
C ASN A 84 23.14 -2.20 -7.94
N SER A 85 22.71 -1.19 -7.20
CA SER A 85 22.83 -1.11 -5.75
C SER A 85 21.60 -1.71 -5.07
N ALA A 86 21.81 -2.41 -3.95
CA ALA A 86 20.73 -2.97 -3.14
C ALA A 86 20.86 -2.51 -1.69
N PHE A 87 19.74 -2.16 -1.07
CA PHE A 87 19.64 -1.68 0.30
C PHE A 87 18.55 -2.44 1.04
N SER A 88 18.78 -2.80 2.31
CA SER A 88 17.85 -3.61 3.09
C SER A 88 17.42 -2.89 4.36
N VAL A 89 16.11 -2.84 4.60
CA VAL A 89 15.47 -2.22 5.76
C VAL A 89 14.41 -3.13 6.35
N LYS A 90 13.90 -2.79 7.53
CA LYS A 90 12.89 -3.59 8.22
C LYS A 90 11.62 -2.80 8.49
N GLY A 91 10.48 -3.48 8.46
CA GLY A 91 9.20 -2.99 8.95
C GLY A 91 8.32 -2.30 7.88
N TYR A 92 7.01 -2.57 7.96
CA TYR A 92 6.00 -2.18 6.98
C TYR A 92 5.99 -0.68 6.62
N GLY A 93 6.25 0.21 7.58
CA GLY A 93 6.31 1.65 7.32
C GLY A 93 7.37 2.05 6.28
N ASN A 94 8.49 1.31 6.21
CA ASN A 94 9.52 1.53 5.18
C ASN A 94 9.09 1.03 3.80
N ALA A 95 8.33 -0.07 3.74
CA ALA A 95 7.77 -0.58 2.49
C ALA A 95 6.76 0.41 1.91
N LEU A 96 5.85 0.91 2.75
CA LEU A 96 4.90 1.95 2.36
C LEU A 96 5.63 3.22 1.87
N ALA A 97 6.65 3.68 2.58
CA ALA A 97 7.41 4.86 2.15
C ALA A 97 8.10 4.65 0.79
N ALA A 98 8.65 3.46 0.53
CA ALA A 98 9.24 3.10 -0.76
C ALA A 98 8.18 3.07 -1.88
N PHE A 99 7.00 2.51 -1.61
CA PHE A 99 5.88 2.51 -2.54
C PHE A 99 5.26 3.89 -2.76
N GLU A 100 5.11 4.73 -1.74
CA GLU A 100 4.62 6.10 -1.87
C GLU A 100 5.53 6.94 -2.75
N CYS A 101 6.82 6.64 -2.72
CA CYS A 101 7.75 7.32 -3.61
C CYS A 101 7.50 6.97 -5.08
N THR A 102 7.36 5.69 -5.38
CA THR A 102 7.28 5.17 -6.76
C THR A 102 5.87 5.31 -7.32
N SER A 103 4.88 5.03 -6.48
CA SER A 103 3.45 5.28 -6.69
C SER A 103 3.06 6.65 -6.14
N ARG A 104 3.50 7.72 -6.80
CA ARG A 104 2.81 9.03 -6.62
C ARG A 104 1.34 8.97 -7.06
N LYS A 105 0.97 7.93 -7.81
CA LYS A 105 -0.32 7.79 -8.49
C LYS A 105 -1.41 7.16 -7.62
N ALA A 106 -1.09 6.22 -6.72
CA ALA A 106 -2.11 5.52 -5.94
C ALA A 106 -1.59 4.94 -4.60
N PRO A 107 -1.16 5.80 -3.65
CA PRO A 107 -0.68 5.33 -2.34
C PRO A 107 -1.77 4.60 -1.53
N GLU A 108 -3.02 5.06 -1.63
CA GLU A 108 -4.16 4.44 -0.96
C GLU A 108 -4.45 3.03 -1.49
N LEU A 109 -4.20 2.78 -2.77
CA LEU A 109 -4.38 1.46 -3.38
C LEU A 109 -3.35 0.47 -2.87
N ILE A 110 -2.08 0.88 -2.76
CA ILE A 110 -1.02 0.00 -2.23
C ILE A 110 -1.33 -0.39 -0.78
N ASP A 111 -1.74 0.56 0.06
CA ASP A 111 -2.11 0.27 1.44
C ASP A 111 -3.34 -0.64 1.54
N ALA A 112 -4.36 -0.40 0.71
CA ALA A 112 -5.55 -1.27 0.65
C ALA A 112 -5.19 -2.71 0.22
N VAL A 113 -4.38 -2.85 -0.83
CA VAL A 113 -3.90 -4.15 -1.33
C VAL A 113 -3.08 -4.88 -0.27
N TYR A 114 -2.14 -4.19 0.37
CA TYR A 114 -1.29 -4.79 1.39
C TYR A 114 -2.11 -5.29 2.59
N LYS A 115 -3.08 -4.51 3.06
CA LYS A 115 -4.00 -4.91 4.14
C LYS A 115 -4.90 -6.08 3.73
N PHE A 116 -5.31 -6.14 2.46
CA PHE A 116 -6.16 -7.23 1.99
C PHE A 116 -5.38 -8.55 1.86
N VAL A 117 -4.18 -8.51 1.28
CA VAL A 117 -3.36 -9.69 0.99
C VAL A 117 -2.60 -10.18 2.22
N GLU A 118 -2.13 -9.25 3.06
CA GLU A 118 -1.19 -9.51 4.16
C GLU A 118 0.03 -10.32 3.70
N PRO A 119 0.82 -9.80 2.74
CA PRO A 119 1.82 -10.57 2.03
C PRO A 119 2.94 -11.04 2.95
N LYS A 120 3.27 -12.33 2.87
CA LYS A 120 4.53 -12.88 3.39
C LYS A 120 5.69 -12.59 2.45
N LEU A 121 5.39 -12.55 1.16
CA LEU A 121 6.31 -12.17 0.10
C LEU A 121 5.65 -11.11 -0.79
N LEU A 122 6.41 -10.07 -1.10
CA LEU A 122 6.06 -9.12 -2.15
C LEU A 122 7.27 -8.97 -3.05
N ASP A 123 7.05 -8.89 -4.35
CA ASP A 123 8.10 -8.63 -5.33
C ASP A 123 7.56 -7.61 -6.34
N ALA A 124 8.13 -6.41 -6.38
CA ALA A 124 7.66 -5.33 -7.23
C ALA A 124 8.78 -4.75 -8.10
N ASP A 125 8.56 -4.83 -9.41
CA ASP A 125 9.40 -4.22 -10.44
C ASP A 125 8.81 -2.87 -10.86
N LEU A 126 9.68 -1.87 -10.93
CA LEU A 126 9.34 -0.47 -11.17
C LEU A 126 9.92 -0.08 -12.52
N ARG A 127 9.07 -0.06 -13.54
CA ARG A 127 9.47 0.18 -14.93
C ARG A 127 8.94 1.53 -15.39
N GLY A 128 9.78 2.55 -15.35
CA GLY A 128 9.41 3.90 -15.78
C GLY A 128 8.27 4.46 -14.93
N ALA A 129 7.10 4.67 -15.53
CA ALA A 129 5.91 5.23 -14.86
C ALA A 129 4.93 4.15 -14.36
N CYS A 130 5.39 2.90 -14.30
CA CYS A 130 4.61 1.70 -14.05
C CYS A 130 5.15 0.87 -12.89
N ILE A 131 4.24 0.27 -12.13
CA ILE A 131 4.53 -0.66 -11.03
C ILE A 131 3.94 -2.00 -11.40
N TYR A 132 4.76 -3.05 -11.33
CA TYR A 132 4.35 -4.43 -11.44
C TYR A 132 4.68 -5.12 -10.12
N ALA A 133 3.68 -5.39 -9.30
CA ALA A 133 3.85 -6.00 -7.99
C ALA A 133 3.18 -7.38 -7.95
N TYR A 134 3.90 -8.35 -7.42
CA TYR A 134 3.40 -9.68 -7.11
C TYR A 134 3.37 -9.84 -5.60
N LEU A 135 2.20 -10.14 -5.04
CA LEU A 135 1.98 -10.29 -3.61
C LEU A 135 1.53 -11.71 -3.31
N VAL A 136 2.19 -12.36 -2.35
CA VAL A 136 1.90 -13.72 -1.90
C VAL A 136 1.52 -13.68 -0.42
N GLY A 137 0.23 -13.82 -0.16
CA GLY A 137 -0.35 -13.92 1.18
C GLY A 137 -0.49 -15.36 1.65
N PRO A 138 -1.10 -15.59 2.83
CA PRO A 138 -1.36 -16.94 3.34
C PRO A 138 -2.32 -17.74 2.45
N ASN A 139 -3.36 -17.08 1.92
CA ASN A 139 -4.43 -17.70 1.12
C ASN A 139 -4.89 -16.77 -0.02
N LYS A 140 -4.06 -15.78 -0.40
CA LYS A 140 -4.42 -14.71 -1.33
C LYS A 140 -3.14 -14.33 -2.07
N ASP A 141 -3.04 -14.70 -3.34
CA ASP A 141 -1.98 -14.18 -4.19
C ASP A 141 -2.60 -13.15 -5.14
N MET A 142 -1.88 -12.05 -5.38
CA MET A 142 -2.34 -10.94 -6.18
C MET A 142 -1.23 -10.43 -7.09
N ASP A 143 -1.55 -10.25 -8.37
CA ASP A 143 -0.78 -9.42 -9.29
C ASP A 143 -1.41 -8.03 -9.36
N LEU A 144 -0.58 -7.01 -9.16
CA LEU A 144 -0.98 -5.62 -9.17
C LEU A 144 -0.14 -4.88 -10.18
N TYR A 145 -0.81 -4.24 -11.13
CA TYR A 145 -0.20 -3.40 -12.14
C TYR A 145 -0.79 -2.00 -12.07
N ILE A 146 0.06 -0.99 -11.94
CA ILE A 146 -0.35 0.42 -11.83
C ILE A 146 0.44 1.24 -12.84
N CYS A 147 -0.25 1.87 -13.78
CA CYS A 147 0.36 2.72 -14.81
C CYS A 147 -0.46 3.96 -15.13
N GLU A 148 0.12 4.83 -15.95
CA GLU A 148 -0.59 5.98 -16.55
C GLU A 148 -1.84 5.59 -17.35
N GLY A 149 -1.83 4.41 -17.97
CA GLY A 149 -2.98 3.91 -18.73
C GLY A 149 -4.10 3.31 -17.89
N GLY A 150 -3.88 3.06 -16.59
CA GLY A 150 -4.84 2.44 -15.69
C GLY A 150 -4.21 1.49 -14.68
N VAL A 151 -5.07 0.84 -13.91
CA VAL A 151 -4.74 -0.11 -12.85
C VAL A 151 -5.30 -1.47 -13.25
N ASP A 152 -4.51 -2.52 -13.14
CA ASP A 152 -4.94 -3.89 -13.36
C ASP A 152 -4.64 -4.71 -12.10
N ILE A 153 -5.67 -5.34 -11.56
CA ILE A 153 -5.60 -6.12 -10.32
C ILE A 153 -6.04 -7.53 -10.64
N GLY A 154 -5.13 -8.48 -10.62
CA GLY A 154 -5.48 -9.89 -10.67
C GLY A 154 -5.37 -10.59 -9.34
N LEU A 155 -6.33 -11.49 -9.15
CA LEU A 155 -6.40 -12.38 -8.00
C LEU A 155 -6.15 -13.80 -8.48
N SER A 156 -5.23 -14.48 -7.82
CA SER A 156 -4.98 -15.90 -8.04
C SER A 156 -6.20 -16.70 -7.65
N LEU A 157 -6.62 -17.59 -8.54
CA LEU A 157 -7.70 -18.54 -8.29
C LEU A 157 -7.33 -19.65 -7.30
N ARG A 158 -6.04 -19.80 -6.98
CA ARG A 158 -5.57 -20.71 -5.92
C ARG A 158 -5.76 -20.14 -4.52
N GLY A 159 -5.80 -18.82 -4.40
CA GLY A 159 -6.19 -18.16 -3.16
C GLY A 159 -7.70 -18.25 -3.00
N ALA A 160 -8.20 -18.50 -1.79
CA ALA A 160 -9.60 -18.78 -1.48
C ALA A 160 -10.60 -17.62 -1.79
N CYS A 161 -10.25 -16.66 -2.63
CA CYS A 161 -11.06 -15.52 -3.06
C CYS A 161 -11.26 -15.48 -4.60
N PRO A 162 -12.12 -16.35 -5.16
CA PRO A 162 -12.31 -16.51 -6.61
C PRO A 162 -13.30 -15.51 -7.22
N VAL A 163 -13.44 -14.34 -6.60
CA VAL A 163 -14.56 -13.40 -6.80
C VAL A 163 -14.67 -12.88 -8.23
N ILE A 164 -13.53 -12.66 -8.90
CA ILE A 164 -13.53 -11.94 -10.17
C ILE A 164 -14.23 -12.72 -11.29
N MET A 165 -14.24 -14.05 -11.23
CA MET A 165 -14.93 -14.86 -12.25
C MET A 165 -16.44 -14.98 -12.02
N ALA A 166 -16.91 -14.57 -10.85
CA ALA A 166 -18.20 -15.00 -10.33
C ALA A 166 -19.17 -13.84 -10.06
N ALA A 167 -18.66 -12.60 -10.01
CA ALA A 167 -19.45 -11.38 -9.89
C ALA A 167 -19.24 -10.41 -11.07
N PRO A 168 -19.43 -10.83 -12.35
CA PRO A 168 -19.12 -10.00 -13.52
C PRO A 168 -19.94 -8.71 -13.59
N ARG A 169 -21.22 -8.73 -13.22
CA ARG A 169 -22.06 -7.51 -13.19
C ARG A 169 -21.58 -6.48 -12.17
N ILE A 170 -21.17 -6.92 -10.98
CA ILE A 170 -20.67 -6.02 -9.94
C ILE A 170 -19.35 -5.38 -10.37
N LEU A 171 -18.52 -6.15 -11.08
CA LEU A 171 -17.29 -5.64 -11.67
C LEU A 171 -17.56 -4.63 -12.80
N GLU A 172 -18.54 -4.91 -13.66
CA GLU A 172 -18.99 -3.97 -14.70
C GLU A 172 -19.54 -2.67 -14.11
N ASP A 173 -20.35 -2.75 -13.05
CA ASP A 173 -20.87 -1.57 -12.31
C ASP A 173 -19.74 -0.72 -11.69
N LEU A 174 -18.62 -1.36 -11.34
CA LEU A 174 -17.39 -0.70 -10.87
C LEU A 174 -16.46 -0.25 -12.01
N GLY A 175 -16.87 -0.43 -13.27
CA GLY A 175 -16.11 -0.05 -14.46
C GLY A 175 -14.93 -0.97 -14.78
N ALA A 176 -14.93 -2.19 -14.24
CA ALA A 176 -13.86 -3.15 -14.39
C ALA A 176 -14.02 -4.05 -15.63
N THR A 177 -12.92 -4.33 -16.33
CA THR A 177 -12.90 -5.34 -17.41
C THR A 177 -12.17 -6.59 -16.95
N ILE A 178 -12.77 -7.78 -17.14
CA ILE A 178 -12.18 -9.06 -16.73
C ILE A 178 -11.19 -9.57 -17.78
N ILE A 179 -9.95 -9.84 -17.36
CA ILE A 179 -8.90 -10.45 -18.20
C ILE A 179 -8.39 -11.70 -17.49
N LYS A 180 -8.38 -12.85 -18.17
CA LYS A 180 -7.76 -14.07 -17.64
C LYS A 180 -6.30 -14.13 -18.06
N ARG A 181 -5.39 -14.32 -17.11
CA ARG A 181 -3.95 -14.47 -17.37
C ARG A 181 -3.38 -15.68 -16.66
N THR A 182 -2.44 -16.35 -17.31
CA THR A 182 -1.63 -17.41 -16.69
C THR A 182 -0.25 -16.85 -16.39
N TYR A 183 0.14 -16.84 -15.11
CA TYR A 183 1.48 -16.42 -14.70
C TYR A 183 2.07 -17.46 -13.75
N SER A 184 3.28 -17.94 -14.06
CA SER A 184 3.99 -18.95 -13.26
C SER A 184 3.16 -20.21 -12.92
N GLY A 185 2.29 -20.65 -13.85
CA GLY A 185 1.40 -21.81 -13.66
C GLY A 185 0.17 -21.55 -12.78
N ALA A 186 0.00 -20.34 -12.25
CA ALA A 186 -1.23 -19.90 -11.59
C ALA A 186 -2.14 -19.17 -12.58
N ILE A 187 -3.45 -19.36 -12.42
CA ILE A 187 -4.47 -18.65 -13.19
C ILE A 187 -4.93 -17.46 -12.35
N PHE A 188 -4.84 -16.27 -12.94
CA PHE A 188 -5.32 -15.03 -12.37
C PHE A 188 -6.58 -14.59 -13.11
N ALA A 189 -7.57 -14.17 -12.34
CA ALA A 189 -8.68 -13.39 -12.85
C ALA A 189 -8.38 -11.93 -12.54
N SER A 190 -8.23 -11.10 -13.58
CA SER A 190 -7.79 -9.72 -13.47
C SER A 190 -8.92 -8.74 -13.77
N ALA A 191 -8.94 -7.63 -13.05
CA ALA A 191 -9.90 -6.54 -13.16
C ALA A 191 -9.15 -5.24 -13.48
N PHE A 192 -9.45 -4.66 -14.64
CA PHE A 192 -8.83 -3.41 -15.09
C PHE A 192 -9.71 -2.20 -14.75
N PHE A 193 -9.11 -1.18 -14.12
CA PHE A 193 -9.75 0.08 -13.72
C PHE A 193 -9.02 1.27 -14.35
N LYS A 194 -9.77 2.25 -14.85
CA LYS A 194 -9.18 3.51 -15.35
C LYS A 194 -8.73 4.45 -14.24
N ARG A 195 -9.39 4.38 -13.07
CA ARG A 195 -9.15 5.28 -11.93
C ARG A 195 -8.75 4.49 -10.69
N SER A 196 -7.83 5.06 -9.91
CA SER A 196 -7.37 4.44 -8.66
C SER A 196 -8.46 4.34 -7.61
N GLU A 197 -9.40 5.29 -7.54
CA GLU A 197 -10.46 5.28 -6.54
C GLU A 197 -11.40 4.07 -6.71
N ASP A 198 -11.71 3.72 -7.95
CA ASP A 198 -12.56 2.58 -8.27
C ASP A 198 -11.85 1.26 -7.91
N ALA A 199 -10.54 1.18 -8.17
CA ALA A 199 -9.69 0.08 -7.73
C ALA A 199 -9.60 -0.05 -6.19
N VAL A 200 -9.50 1.07 -5.46
CA VAL A 200 -9.51 1.06 -3.98
C VAL A 200 -10.84 0.56 -3.45
N ARG A 201 -11.97 1.04 -3.99
CA ARG A 201 -13.31 0.57 -3.62
C ARG A 201 -13.44 -0.93 -3.86
N PHE A 202 -13.00 -1.40 -5.03
CA PHE A 202 -13.00 -2.82 -5.35
C PHE A 202 -12.23 -3.65 -4.31
N ILE A 203 -10.98 -3.30 -4.03
CA ILE A 203 -10.16 -4.02 -3.03
C ILE A 203 -10.79 -4.00 -1.64
N THR A 204 -11.36 -2.86 -1.23
CA THR A 204 -11.99 -2.71 0.08
C THR A 204 -13.23 -3.61 0.20
N SER A 205 -13.99 -3.76 -0.87
CA SER A 205 -15.17 -4.63 -0.92
C SER A 205 -14.83 -6.12 -1.13
N LEU A 206 -13.63 -6.46 -1.62
CA LEU A 206 -13.24 -7.86 -1.86
C LEU A 206 -13.39 -8.74 -0.63
N ALA A 207 -13.11 -8.24 0.58
CA ALA A 207 -13.24 -9.03 1.80
C ALA A 207 -14.65 -9.58 2.03
N ASP A 208 -15.69 -8.84 1.63
CA ASP A 208 -17.08 -9.31 1.71
C ASP A 208 -17.41 -10.31 0.60
N PHE A 209 -16.80 -10.14 -0.58
CA PHE A 209 -17.00 -11.06 -1.69
C PHE A 209 -16.24 -12.38 -1.54
N CYS A 210 -15.09 -12.38 -0.84
CA CYS A 210 -14.35 -13.61 -0.53
C CYS A 210 -15.08 -14.52 0.48
N LYS A 211 -16.26 -14.13 1.00
CA LYS A 211 -17.06 -14.97 1.90
C LYS A 211 -17.74 -16.12 1.13
N PRO A 212 -17.81 -17.33 1.69
CA PRO A 212 -18.55 -18.44 1.10
C PRO A 212 -20.01 -18.06 0.81
N GLY A 213 -20.54 -18.43 -0.37
CA GLY A 213 -21.91 -18.13 -0.79
C GLY A 213 -22.10 -16.82 -1.55
N LYS A 214 -21.31 -15.78 -1.24
CA LYS A 214 -21.33 -14.50 -1.99
C LYS A 214 -20.65 -14.62 -3.36
N ALA A 215 -19.69 -15.52 -3.50
CA ALA A 215 -19.05 -15.79 -4.79
C ALA A 215 -20.03 -16.27 -5.87
N CYS A 216 -21.17 -16.88 -5.53
CA CYS A 216 -22.13 -17.35 -6.54
C CYS A 216 -23.28 -16.36 -6.80
N GLU A 217 -23.23 -15.16 -6.22
CA GLU A 217 -24.26 -14.13 -6.40
C GLU A 217 -24.27 -13.65 -7.86
N GLY A 218 -25.35 -13.95 -8.58
CA GLY A 218 -25.50 -13.64 -10.00
C GLY A 218 -25.08 -14.76 -10.97
N LEU A 219 -24.60 -15.90 -10.46
CA LEU A 219 -24.35 -17.11 -11.25
C LEU A 219 -25.53 -18.08 -11.20
N THR A 220 -25.74 -18.84 -12.27
CA THR A 220 -26.62 -20.01 -12.24
C THR A 220 -26.02 -21.12 -11.39
N ALA A 221 -26.85 -22.06 -10.89
CA ALA A 221 -26.37 -23.21 -10.11
C ALA A 221 -25.30 -24.04 -10.85
N ARG A 222 -25.39 -24.13 -12.18
CA ARG A 222 -24.42 -24.85 -13.03
C ARG A 222 -23.07 -24.12 -13.11
N GLU A 223 -23.08 -22.80 -13.23
CA GLU A 223 -21.87 -21.97 -13.25
C GLU A 223 -21.20 -21.92 -11.88
N CYS A 224 -21.99 -21.80 -10.82
CA CYS A 224 -21.51 -21.88 -9.44
C CYS A 224 -20.83 -23.25 -9.18
N LEU A 225 -21.46 -24.36 -9.59
CA LEU A 225 -20.87 -25.70 -9.45
C LEU A 225 -19.58 -25.86 -10.27
N ALA A 226 -19.51 -25.30 -11.49
CA ALA A 226 -18.31 -25.32 -12.31
C ALA A 226 -17.16 -24.52 -11.69
N LEU A 227 -17.47 -23.35 -11.10
CA LEU A 227 -16.54 -22.55 -10.33
C LEU A 227 -16.00 -23.34 -9.13
N TYR A 228 -16.88 -23.95 -8.33
CA TYR A 228 -16.47 -24.81 -7.21
C TYR A 228 -15.57 -25.96 -7.68
N ARG A 229 -15.92 -26.65 -8.77
CA ARG A 229 -15.06 -27.71 -9.32
C ARG A 229 -13.66 -27.21 -9.68
N LEU A 230 -13.55 -26.04 -10.33
CA LEU A 230 -12.27 -25.47 -10.73
C LEU A 230 -11.40 -25.01 -9.54
N LEU A 231 -12.01 -24.70 -8.39
CA LEU A 231 -11.32 -24.23 -7.19
C LEU A 231 -10.87 -25.36 -6.26
N PHE A 232 -11.55 -26.49 -6.30
CA PHE A 232 -11.35 -27.61 -5.38
C PHE A 232 -10.93 -28.92 -6.08
N SER A 233 -10.59 -28.86 -7.38
CA SER A 233 -9.96 -29.95 -8.15
C SER A 233 -8.44 -29.79 -8.21
#